data_AF-A0A5R9D142-F1
#
_entry.id   AF-A0A5R9D142-F1
#
_cell.length_a   1.000
_cell.length_b   1.000
_cell.length_c   1.000
_cell.angle_alpha   90.00
_cell.angle_beta   90.00
_cell.angle_gamma   90.00
#
_symmetry.space_group_name_H-M   'P 1'
#
loop_
_entity.id
_entity.type
_entity.pdbx_description
1 polymer ?
#
loop_
_entity_poly.entity_id
_entity_poly.type
_entity_poly.pdbx_seq_one_letter_code
_entity_poly.pdbx_strand_id
1 'polypeptide(L)'
;MQNSSTIKTTTKVFSNGNSDAIRITKKLKEAMKLTAGDDVELTFNPATNKIEISKANNEPKVSPGFQKRFDRLYAENADLMERLKDL
;
A
#
# COMPACT_ATOMS: atom_id res chain seq x y z
N MET A 1 7.64 20.16 -3.01
CA MET A 1 6.25 20.18 -2.52
C MET A 1 5.40 19.37 -3.48
N GLN A 2 5.05 18.12 -3.15
CA GLN A 2 4.12 17.34 -3.99
C GLN A 2 2.70 17.75 -3.60
N ASN A 3 1.97 18.34 -4.55
CA ASN A 3 0.56 18.68 -4.37
C ASN A 3 -0.23 17.38 -4.16
N SER A 4 -0.61 17.09 -2.91
CA SER A 4 -1.54 16.04 -2.53
C SER A 4 -2.98 16.48 -2.83
N SER A 5 -3.28 16.72 -4.12
CA SER A 5 -4.66 16.94 -4.54
C SER A 5 -5.42 15.61 -4.41
N THR A 6 -6.22 15.47 -3.35
CA THR A 6 -7.11 14.33 -3.14
C THR A 6 -8.02 14.17 -4.36
N ILE A 7 -7.83 13.11 -5.15
CA ILE A 7 -8.65 12.82 -6.33
C ILE A 7 -9.94 12.14 -5.85
N LYS A 8 -11.02 12.92 -5.75
CA LYS A 8 -12.36 12.39 -5.46
C LYS A 8 -13.14 12.21 -6.76
N THR A 9 -13.70 11.03 -6.97
CA THR A 9 -14.59 10.76 -8.10
C THR A 9 -15.70 9.80 -7.67
N THR A 10 -16.91 10.01 -8.16
CA THR A 10 -18.03 9.09 -7.94
C THR A 10 -18.17 8.18 -9.15
N THR A 11 -18.32 6.89 -8.93
CA THR A 11 -18.50 5.89 -9.99
C THR A 11 -19.66 4.98 -9.61
N LYS A 12 -20.24 4.28 -10.58
CA LYS A 12 -21.29 3.29 -10.35
C LYS A 12 -20.71 1.89 -10.47
N VAL A 13 -21.19 1.00 -9.61
CA VAL A 13 -20.99 -0.45 -9.76
C VAL A 13 -21.86 -0.93 -10.92
N PHE A 14 -21.33 -1.83 -11.74
CA PHE A 14 -22.06 -2.45 -12.84
C PHE A 14 -21.63 -3.91 -12.99
N SER A 15 -22.53 -4.74 -13.53
CA SER A 15 -22.23 -6.14 -13.80
C SER A 15 -21.30 -6.29 -15.01
N ASN A 16 -20.33 -7.19 -14.91
CA ASN A 16 -19.39 -7.55 -15.95
C ASN A 16 -19.21 -9.08 -15.96
N GLY A 17 -20.03 -9.77 -16.76
CA GLY A 17 -20.10 -11.23 -16.73
C GLY A 17 -20.66 -11.74 -15.39
N ASN A 18 -19.91 -12.59 -14.71
CA ASN A 18 -20.29 -13.16 -13.40
C ASN A 18 -19.67 -12.39 -12.21
N SER A 19 -19.36 -11.12 -12.38
CA SER A 19 -18.74 -10.29 -11.34
C SER A 19 -19.20 -8.85 -11.46
N ASP A 20 -19.05 -8.09 -10.38
CA ASP A 20 -19.28 -6.66 -10.37
C ASP A 20 -17.98 -5.89 -10.60
N ALA A 21 -18.09 -4.75 -11.26
CA ALA A 21 -16.97 -3.89 -11.61
C ALA A 21 -17.25 -2.42 -11.28
N ILE A 22 -16.17 -1.69 -10.99
CA ILE A 22 -16.16 -0.23 -10.84
C ILE A 22 -15.24 0.40 -11.89
N ARG A 23 -15.59 1.59 -12.38
CA ARG A 23 -14.76 2.29 -13.38
C ARG A 23 -13.67 3.10 -12.70
N ILE A 24 -12.41 2.78 -12.96
CA ILE A 24 -11.29 3.65 -12.58
C ILE A 24 -11.20 4.79 -13.61
N THR A 25 -11.31 6.03 -13.15
CA THR A 25 -11.22 7.20 -14.04
C THR A 25 -9.80 7.42 -14.54
N LYS A 26 -9.65 8.08 -15.69
CA LYS A 26 -8.34 8.38 -16.29
C LYS A 26 -7.38 9.06 -15.30
N LYS A 27 -7.87 10.01 -14.49
CA LYS A 27 -7.10 10.68 -13.44
C LYS A 27 -6.56 9.72 -12.37
N LEU A 28 -7.41 8.80 -11.89
CA LEU A 28 -7.00 7.79 -10.91
C LEU A 28 -6.00 6.80 -11.53
N LYS A 29 -6.25 6.36 -12.76
CA LYS A 29 -5.35 5.48 -13.53
C LYS A 29 -3.96 6.10 -13.66
N GLU A 30 -3.88 7.37 -14.04
CA GLU A 30 -2.61 8.11 -14.19
C GLU A 30 -1.91 8.33 -12.84
N ALA A 31 -2.66 8.70 -11.80
CA ALA A 31 -2.12 8.91 -10.45
C ALA A 31 -1.55 7.62 -9.84
N MET A 32 -2.22 6.49 -10.04
CA MET A 32 -1.78 5.17 -9.57
C MET A 32 -0.82 4.47 -10.55
N LYS A 33 -0.55 5.06 -11.72
CA LYS A 33 0.24 4.46 -12.81
C LYS A 33 -0.19 3.03 -13.14
N LEU A 34 -1.51 2.83 -13.25
CA LEU A 34 -2.11 1.54 -13.57
C LEU A 34 -2.19 1.35 -15.09
N THR A 35 -1.83 0.15 -15.55
CA THR A 35 -2.03 -0.30 -16.93
C THR A 35 -3.11 -1.38 -16.97
N ALA A 36 -3.78 -1.55 -18.11
CA ALA A 36 -4.71 -2.65 -18.26
C ALA A 36 -3.94 -3.97 -18.17
N GLY A 37 -4.36 -4.87 -17.28
CA GLY A 37 -3.66 -6.12 -16.97
C GLY A 37 -2.74 -6.05 -15.75
N ASP A 38 -2.56 -4.88 -15.12
CA ASP A 38 -1.88 -4.80 -13.82
C ASP A 38 -2.73 -5.45 -12.72
N ASP A 39 -2.08 -6.25 -11.86
CA ASP A 39 -2.70 -6.77 -10.65
C ASP A 39 -2.85 -5.67 -9.59
N VAL A 40 -3.99 -5.68 -8.90
CA VAL A 40 -4.31 -4.77 -7.79
C VAL A 40 -4.81 -5.56 -6.60
N GLU A 41 -4.49 -5.09 -5.41
CA GLU A 41 -5.01 -5.63 -4.15
C GLU A 41 -6.16 -4.75 -3.65
N LEU A 42 -7.23 -5.40 -3.20
CA LEU A 42 -8.42 -4.75 -2.65
C LEU A 42 -8.54 -5.11 -1.18
N THR A 43 -8.51 -4.11 -0.30
CA THR A 43 -8.72 -4.31 1.14
C THR A 43 -9.96 -3.54 1.59
N PHE A 44 -10.90 -4.22 2.24
CA PHE A 44 -12.05 -3.57 2.85
C PHE A 44 -11.74 -3.22 4.31
N ASN A 45 -11.83 -1.94 4.64
CA ASN A 45 -11.69 -1.44 6.00
C ASN A 45 -13.09 -1.19 6.60
N PRO A 46 -13.56 -2.05 7.53
CA PRO A 46 -14.90 -1.92 8.11
C PRO A 46 -15.06 -0.68 9.00
N ALA A 47 -13.97 -0.19 9.62
CA ALA A 47 -14.02 0.96 10.52
C ALA A 47 -14.30 2.27 9.76
N THR A 48 -13.78 2.38 8.53
CA THR A 48 -14.00 3.56 7.68
C THR A 48 -15.05 3.34 6.60
N ASN A 49 -15.53 2.09 6.44
CA ASN A 49 -16.39 1.62 5.37
C ASN A 49 -15.85 1.97 3.97
N LYS A 50 -14.55 1.74 3.77
CA LYS A 50 -13.83 2.05 2.53
C LYS A 50 -13.16 0.81 1.95
N ILE A 51 -13.11 0.77 0.62
CA ILE A 51 -12.26 -0.15 -0.11
C ILE A 51 -10.99 0.61 -0.49
N GLU A 52 -9.85 0.11 -0.04
CA GLU A 52 -8.52 0.59 -0.40
C GLU A 52 -8.01 -0.24 -1.57
N ILE A 53 -7.55 0.44 -2.63
CA ILE A 53 -7.00 -0.18 -3.83
C ILE A 53 -5.52 0.15 -3.87
N SER A 54 -4.67 -0.87 -3.76
CA SER A 54 -3.21 -0.77 -3.90
C SER A 54 -2.76 -1.48 -5.15
N LYS A 55 -1.69 -0.99 -5.79
CA LYS A 55 -0.99 -1.78 -6.81
C LYS A 55 -0.43 -3.02 -6.11
N ALA A 56 -0.60 -4.20 -6.71
CA ALA A 56 -0.02 -5.42 -6.16
C ALA A 56 1.51 -5.31 -6.25
N ASN A 57 2.13 -4.82 -5.19
CA ASN A 57 3.57 -4.88 -5.03
C ASN A 57 3.88 -6.31 -4.61
N ASN A 58 4.23 -7.17 -5.58
CA ASN A 58 4.95 -8.42 -5.32
C ASN A 58 6.38 -8.16 -4.78
N GLU A 59 6.59 -7.05 -4.08
CA GLU A 59 7.83 -6.79 -3.37
C GLU A 59 7.70 -7.39 -1.96
N PRO A 60 8.57 -8.32 -1.58
CA PRO A 60 8.53 -8.90 -0.24
C PRO A 60 8.65 -7.76 0.79
N LYS A 61 7.71 -7.72 1.74
CA LYS A 61 7.57 -6.68 2.78
C LYS A 61 8.85 -6.39 3.57
N VAL A 62 9.86 -7.24 3.51
CA VAL A 62 11.23 -6.94 3.96
C VAL A 62 12.14 -7.82 3.10
N SER A 63 13.19 -7.26 2.47
CA SER A 63 14.20 -8.15 1.88
C SER A 63 14.85 -8.96 3.03
N PRO A 64 15.03 -10.28 2.91
CA PRO A 64 15.67 -11.09 3.96
C PRO A 64 17.06 -10.55 4.35
N GLY A 65 17.73 -9.86 3.42
CA GLY A 65 19.00 -9.19 3.66
C GLY A 65 18.90 -7.94 4.55
N PHE A 66 17.78 -7.21 4.51
CA PHE A 66 17.56 -6.05 5.38
C PHE A 66 17.30 -6.47 6.82
N GLN A 67 16.49 -7.51 7.03
CA GLN A 67 16.16 -8.02 8.36
C GLN A 67 17.41 -8.54 9.09
N LYS A 68 18.24 -9.32 8.40
CA LYS A 68 19.53 -9.79 8.95
C LYS A 68 20.51 -8.66 9.29
N ARG A 69 20.52 -7.59 8.50
CA ARG A 69 21.37 -6.41 8.77
C ARG A 69 20.85 -5.62 9.96
N PHE A 70 19.53 -5.48 10.08
CA PHE A 70 18.91 -4.82 11.22
C PHE A 70 19.15 -5.60 12.52
N ASP A 71 18.96 -6.92 12.52
CA ASP A 71 19.20 -7.77 13.68
C ASP A 71 20.65 -7.71 14.15
N ARG A 72 21.61 -7.69 13.21
CA ARG A 72 23.04 -7.51 13.54
C ARG A 72 23.31 -6.13 14.13
N LEU A 73 22.78 -5.06 13.52
CA LEU A 73 22.98 -3.69 14.01
C LEU A 73 22.38 -3.50 15.41
N TYR A 74 21.22 -4.13 15.67
CA TYR A 74 20.56 -4.10 16.97
C TYR A 74 21.35 -4.88 18.03
N ALA A 75 21.90 -6.05 17.67
CA ALA A 75 22.76 -6.82 18.56
C ALA A 75 24.08 -6.11 18.87
N GLU A 76 24.71 -5.45 17.89
CA GLU A 76 25.96 -4.71 18.07
C GLU A 76 25.79 -3.44 18.93
N ASN A 77 24.58 -2.88 18.97
CA ASN A 77 24.26 -1.66 19.73
C ASN A 77 23.26 -1.92 20.87
N ALA A 78 23.12 -3.17 21.31
CA ALA A 78 22.14 -3.56 22.32
C ALA A 78 22.30 -2.75 23.61
N ASP A 79 23.54 -2.56 24.08
CA ASP A 79 23.86 -1.78 25.27
C ASP A 79 23.49 -0.29 25.16
N LEU A 80 23.57 0.28 23.94
CA LEU A 80 23.17 1.67 23.66
C LEU A 80 21.65 1.80 23.58
N MET A 81 20.97 0.83 22.97
CA MET A 81 19.51 0.79 22.86
C MET A 81 18.84 0.55 24.22
N GLU A 82 19.47 -0.24 25.09
CA GLU A 82 19.02 -0.48 26.46
C GLU A 82 19.11 0.82 27.30
N ARG A 83 20.18 1.60 27.14
CA ARG A 83 20.34 2.92 27.79
C ARG A 83 19.37 3.99 27.27
N LEU A 84 18.94 3.89 26.01
CA LEU A 84 17.95 4.80 25.41
C LEU A 84 16.51 4.45 25.79
N LYS A 85 16.26 3.24 26.29
CA LYS A 85 14.92 2.76 26.67
C LYS A 85 14.42 3.37 27.99
N ASP A 86 15.33 3.84 28.83
CA ASP A 86 15.06 4.42 30.15
C ASP A 86 15.12 5.97 30.16
N LEU A 87 15.14 6.60 28.97
CA LEU A 87 14.98 8.04 28.76
C LEU A 87 13.55 8.37 28.34
#